data_AF-A0A3C1PDF2-F1
#
_entry.id   AF-A0A3C1PDF2-F1
#
_cell.length_a   1.000
_cell.length_b   1.000
_cell.length_c   1.000
_cell.angle_alpha   90.00
_cell.angle_beta   90.00
_cell.angle_gamma   90.00
#
_symmetry.space_group_name_H-M   'P 1'
#
loop_
_entity.id
_entity.type
_entity.pdbx_description
1 polymer ?
#
loop_
_entity_poly.entity_id
_entity_poly.type
_entity_poly.pdbx_seq_one_letter_code
_entity_poly.pdbx_strand_id
1 'polypeptide(L)' 'MKLKLKSKVDAEGKLFLQLPQEFANQELEIIIDSAQEKMPTPEELGYPADFFERTAGKWEGELWVRKHLVNCDKRIWDIE' A
#
# COMPACT_ATOMS: atom_id res chain seq x y z
N MET A 1 -23.57 -2.92 8.98
CA MET A 1 -22.68 -2.16 8.08
C MET A 1 -21.42 -1.80 8.88
N LYS A 2 -20.21 -2.04 8.34
CA LYS A 2 -18.95 -1.83 9.08
C LYS A 2 -18.19 -0.67 8.44
N LEU A 3 -18.02 0.43 9.17
CA LEU A 3 -17.26 1.59 8.71
C LEU A 3 -15.83 1.48 9.27
N LYS A 4 -14.82 1.44 8.38
CA LYS A 4 -13.40 1.47 8.78
C LYS A 4 -12.81 2.81 8.38
N LEU A 5 -12.62 3.70 9.35
CA LEU A 5 -12.01 5.01 9.15
C LEU A 5 -10.54 4.95 9.60
N LYS A 6 -9.64 5.46 8.76
CA LYS A 6 -8.24 5.71 9.12
C LYS A 6 -8.10 7.22 9.35
N SER A 7 -7.82 7.61 10.58
CA SER A 7 -7.51 9.00 10.93
C SER A 7 -6.24 9.04 11.77
N LYS A 8 -5.45 10.09 11.60
CA LYS A 8 -4.20 10.29 12.32
C LYS A 8 -4.43 11.31 13.42
N VAL A 9 -3.92 11.01 14.61
CA VAL A 9 -3.90 11.96 15.72
C VAL A 9 -2.97 13.12 15.36
N ASP A 10 -3.42 14.34 15.61
CA ASP A 10 -2.62 15.54 15.35
C ASP A 10 -1.47 15.70 16.38
N ALA A 11 -0.64 16.72 16.18
CA ALA A 11 0.50 17.00 17.08
C ALA A 11 0.07 17.42 18.50
N GLU A 12 -1.18 17.81 18.70
CA GLU A 12 -1.76 18.19 19.98
C GLU A 12 -2.45 17.01 20.69
N GLY A 13 -2.46 15.82 20.08
CA GLY A 13 -3.09 14.63 20.65
C GLY A 13 -4.59 14.53 20.37
N LYS A 14 -5.15 15.33 19.46
CA LYS A 14 -6.58 15.32 19.12
C LYS A 14 -6.84 14.39 17.93
N LEU A 15 -7.92 13.62 18.03
CA LEU A 15 -8.42 12.76 16.96
C LEU A 15 -9.64 13.41 16.33
N PHE A 16 -9.52 13.86 15.08
CA PHE A 16 -10.65 14.35 14.29
C PHE A 16 -11.26 13.22 13.47
N LEU A 17 -12.56 12.99 13.64
CA LEU A 17 -13.32 11.97 12.94
C LEU A 17 -14.53 12.61 12.28
N GLN A 18 -14.58 12.61 10.95
CA GLN A 18 -15.76 13.08 10.20
C GLN A 18 -16.58 11.86 9.79
N LEU A 19 -17.81 11.78 10.32
CA LEU A 19 -18.75 10.72 10.00
C LEU A 19 -19.65 11.14 8.83
N PRO A 20 -20.03 10.20 7.95
CA PRO A 20 -21.07 10.44 6.94
C PRO A 20 -22.40 10.86 7.56
N GLN A 21 -23.21 11.60 6.81
CA GLN A 21 -24.51 12.09 7.25
C GLN A 21 -25.48 10.97 7.66
N GLU A 22 -25.28 9.75 7.15
CA GLU A 22 -26.06 8.55 7.50
C GLU A 22 -25.99 8.18 8.99
N PHE A 23 -24.97 8.65 9.70
CA PHE A 23 -24.77 8.46 11.13
C PHE A 23 -25.17 9.68 11.98
N ALA A 24 -25.76 10.71 11.36
CA ALA A 24 -26.17 11.92 12.07
C ALA A 24 -27.22 11.60 13.16
N ASN A 25 -27.06 12.21 14.33
CA ASN A 25 -27.93 12.04 15.50
C ASN A 25 -27.99 10.61 16.06
N GLN A 26 -27.00 9.77 15.74
CA GLN A 26 -26.86 8.43 16.33
C GLN A 26 -25.79 8.45 17.41
N GLU A 27 -26.04 7.71 18.50
CA GLU A 27 -25.02 7.43 19.52
C GLU A 27 -24.12 6.29 19.02
N LEU A 28 -22.81 6.51 19.05
CA LEU A 28 -21.81 5.56 18.55
C LEU A 28 -20.75 5.30 19.62
N GLU A 29 -20.45 4.03 19.85
CA GLU A 29 -19.34 3.60 20.68
C GLU A 29 -18.05 3.56 19.84
N ILE A 30 -17.01 4.27 20.30
CA ILE A 30 -15.71 4.32 19.64
C ILE A 30 -14.70 3.58 20.51
N ILE A 31 -14.11 2.50 19.96
CA ILE A 31 -13.03 1.76 20.59
C ILE A 31 -11.72 2.20 19.96
N ILE A 32 -10.82 2.77 20.76
CA ILE A 32 -9.47 3.16 20.33
C ILE A 32 -8.51 2.06 20.76
N ASP A 33 -8.01 1.31 19.78
CA ASP A 33 -6.94 0.35 20.00
C ASP A 33 -5.61 0.97 19.57
N SER A 34 -4.67 1.09 20.50
CA SER A 34 -3.33 1.63 20.26
C SER A 34 -2.34 0.57 19.79
N ALA A 35 -2.82 -0.62 19.38
CA ALA A 35 -2.00 -1.64 18.75
C ALA A 35 -1.28 -1.07 17.53
N GLN A 36 -0.05 -0.61 17.76
CA GLN A 36 0.89 -0.26 16.73
C GLN A 36 1.14 -1.56 15.99
N GLU A 37 0.52 -1.72 14.80
CA GLU A 37 0.85 -2.82 13.90
C GLU A 37 2.35 -2.73 13.65
N LYS A 38 3.09 -3.61 14.33
CA LYS A 38 4.53 -3.68 14.22
C LYS A 38 4.78 -4.15 12.79
N MET A 39 5.16 -3.22 11.93
CA MET A 39 5.51 -3.57 10.56
C MET A 39 6.67 -4.57 10.67
N PRO A 40 6.52 -5.79 10.12
CA PRO A 40 7.58 -6.77 10.18
C PRO A 40 8.80 -6.20 9.48
N THR A 41 9.95 -6.40 10.10
CA THR A 41 11.24 -6.07 9.49
C THR A 41 11.43 -6.90 8.22
N PRO A 42 12.22 -6.42 7.24
CA PRO A 42 12.57 -7.19 6.04
C PRO A 42 13.06 -8.61 6.36
N GLU A 43 13.81 -8.77 7.44
CA GLU A 43 14.35 -10.04 7.91
C GLU A 43 13.24 -10.99 8.40
N GLU A 44 12.23 -10.46 9.09
CA GLU A 44 11.03 -11.22 9.49
C GLU A 44 10.19 -11.65 8.29
N LEU A 45 10.28 -10.93 7.16
CA LEU A 45 9.65 -11.29 5.89
C LEU A 45 10.50 -12.26 5.04
N GLY A 46 11.69 -12.65 5.52
CA GLY A 46 12.60 -13.55 4.83
C GLY A 46 13.48 -12.86 3.77
N TYR A 47 13.49 -11.52 3.71
CA TYR A 47 14.43 -10.79 2.88
C TYR A 47 15.79 -10.70 3.59
N PRO A 48 16.91 -10.82 2.86
CA PRO A 48 18.20 -10.52 3.43
C PRO A 48 18.29 -9.01 3.78
N ALA A 49 19.06 -8.65 4.81
CA ALA A 49 19.11 -7.28 5.34
C ALA A 49 19.49 -6.22 4.30
N ASP A 50 20.28 -6.61 3.29
CA ASP A 50 20.75 -5.79 2.17
C ASP A 50 19.76 -5.76 0.97
N PHE A 51 18.61 -6.42 1.07
CA PHE A 51 17.67 -6.58 -0.05
C PHE A 51 17.17 -5.24 -0.59
N PHE A 52 16.67 -4.35 0.28
CA PHE A 52 16.11 -3.07 -0.15
C PHE A 52 17.19 -2.10 -0.61
N GLU A 53 18.36 -2.13 0.02
CA GLU A 53 19.53 -1.35 -0.41
C GLU A 53 20.00 -1.75 -1.81
N ARG A 54 19.98 -3.06 -2.12
CA ARG A 54 20.42 -3.60 -3.41
C ARG A 54 19.34 -3.61 -4.49
N THR A 55 18.07 -3.65 -4.12
CA THR A 55 16.95 -3.88 -5.07
C THR A 55 16.07 -2.66 -5.25
N ALA A 56 15.70 -1.97 -4.15
CA ALA A 56 14.89 -0.75 -4.22
C ALA A 56 15.75 0.50 -4.51
N GLY A 57 17.03 0.50 -4.08
CA GLY A 57 17.98 1.58 -4.35
C GLY A 57 18.69 1.52 -5.71
N LYS A 58 18.55 0.42 -6.46
CA LYS A 58 19.17 0.22 -7.78
C LYS A 58 18.22 0.32 -8.97
N TRP A 59 17.09 0.99 -8.79
CA TRP A 59 16.31 1.45 -9.94
C TRP A 59 17.04 2.63 -10.60
N GLU A 60 18.15 2.32 -11.29
CA GLU A 60 19.01 3.27 -12.01
C GLU A 60 18.40 3.70 -13.35
N GLY A 61 17.10 4.06 -13.37
CA GLY A 61 16.52 4.92 -14.40
C GLY A 61 16.49 4.41 -15.85
N GLU A 62 16.95 3.20 -16.17
CA GLU A 62 16.80 2.70 -17.53
C GLU A 62 15.37 2.23 -17.75
N LEU A 63 14.59 3.05 -18.47
CA LEU A 63 13.43 2.56 -19.19
C LEU A 63 13.87 1.31 -19.94
N TRP A 64 13.22 0.18 -19.69
CA TRP A 64 13.41 -1.02 -20.50
C TRP A 64 12.93 -0.69 -21.91
N VAL A 65 13.80 -0.09 -22.73
CA VAL A 65 13.62 -0.08 -24.17
C VAL A 65 13.81 -1.53 -24.55
N ARG A 66 12.70 -2.25 -24.70
CA ARG A 66 12.69 -3.59 -25.28
C ARG A 66 13.38 -3.46 -26.62
N LYS A 67 14.64 -3.91 -26.73
CA LYS A 67 15.46 -3.82 -27.95
C LYS A 67 14.83 -4.56 -29.14
N HIS A 68 13.75 -5.30 -28.91
CA HIS A 68 12.87 -5.79 -29.95
C HIS A 68 11.43 -5.93 -29.40
N LEU A 69 10.59 -4.91 -29.59
CA LEU A 69 9.15 -5.12 -29.66
C LEU A 69 8.88 -5.80 -31.01
N VAL A 70 9.09 -7.12 -31.09
CA VAL A 70 8.32 -7.89 -32.09
C VAL A 70 6.85 -7.60 -31.80
N ASN A 71 6.12 -7.25 -32.84
CA ASN A 71 4.73 -6.83 -32.81
C ASN A 71 3.91 -7.74 -31.87
N CYS A 72 3.69 -7.30 -30.62
CA CYS A 72 3.10 -8.13 -29.57
C CYS A 72 1.62 -8.42 -29.83
N ASP A 73 1.03 -7.75 -30.83
CA ASP A 73 -0.31 -8.03 -31.33
C ASP A 73 -0.39 -9.27 -32.22
N LYS A 74 0.74 -9.86 -32.64
CA LYS A 74 0.75 -11.15 -33.32
C LYS A 74 0.95 -12.27 -32.30
N ARG A 75 -0.13 -13.00 -32.03
CA ARG A 75 -0.05 -14.25 -31.28
C ARG A 75 0.71 -15.26 -32.14
N ILE A 76 1.61 -16.02 -31.53
CA ILE A 76 2.43 -17.06 -32.19
C ILE A 76 1.55 -18.21 -32.73
N TRP A 77 0.25 -18.22 -32.40
CA TRP A 77 -0.74 -19.20 -32.85
C TRP A 77 -1.41 -18.88 -34.20
N ASP A 78 -1.14 -17.73 -34.82
CA ASP A 78 -1.70 -17.31 -36.11
C ASP A 78 -0.73 -17.52 -37.30
N ILE A 79 0.25 -18.42 -37.16
CA ILE A 79 1.16 -18.81 -38.25
C ILE A 79 0.66 -20.15 -38.79
N GLU A 80 -0.08 -20.11 -39.91
CA GLU A 80 -0.34 -21.28 -40.77
C GLU A 80 0.93 -21.75 -41.50
#